data_AF-A0A7D7LP98-F1
#
_entry.id   AF-A0A7D7LP98-F1
#
_cell.length_a   1.000
_cell.length_b   1.000
_cell.length_c   1.000
_cell.angle_alpha   90.00
_cell.angle_beta   90.00
_cell.angle_gamma   90.00
#
_symmetry.space_group_name_H-M   'P 1'
#
loop_
_entity.id
_entity.type
_entity.pdbx_description
1 polymer ?
#
loop_
_entity_poly.entity_id
_entity_poly.type
_entity_poly.pdbx_seq_one_letter_code
_entity_poly.pdbx_strand_id
1 'polypeptide(L)'
;MESKNYHEDLAHIRSMMERSSRFISLSGLSGVFAGLVALLGAVYVYFVFQREGIDYFDGKRNVFSEDLVRELAMIGAAILVLAVLSGYIFTARKSREKNLQIWDQTTKRLLFNFAVPLITGGLFCLGLLYHEIFVFVAPTTLIFYGLALVNASKYTFTDIQYLGLCQIVLGLLSFFFLGWGLVFWAFGFGVLHIVYGLVMHKKYM
;
A
#
# COMPACT_ATOMS: atom_id res chain seq x y z
N MET A 1 26.89 -45.50 -9.57
CA MET A 1 26.21 -45.11 -8.31
C MET A 1 25.94 -43.63 -8.41
N GLU A 2 24.68 -43.28 -8.68
CA GLU A 2 24.22 -41.90 -8.78
C GLU A 2 24.33 -41.27 -7.39
N SER A 3 25.22 -40.30 -7.22
CA SER A 3 25.37 -39.58 -5.96
C SER A 3 24.07 -38.81 -5.71
N LYS A 4 23.17 -39.37 -4.90
CA LYS A 4 21.95 -38.70 -4.44
C LYS A 4 22.33 -37.33 -3.91
N ASN A 5 22.01 -36.31 -4.68
CA ASN A 5 22.36 -34.94 -4.34
C ASN A 5 21.32 -34.42 -3.35
N TYR A 6 21.44 -34.87 -2.09
CA TYR A 6 20.53 -34.52 -1.00
C TYR A 6 20.33 -33.00 -0.85
N HIS A 7 21.31 -32.20 -1.28
CA HIS A 7 21.19 -30.75 -1.32
C HIS A 7 20.18 -30.25 -2.37
N GLU A 8 20.12 -30.86 -3.55
CA GLU A 8 19.13 -30.56 -4.58
C GLU A 8 17.74 -31.01 -4.15
N ASP A 9 17.61 -32.20 -3.55
CA ASP A 9 16.34 -32.68 -3.01
C ASP A 9 15.81 -31.77 -1.89
N LEU A 10 16.67 -31.34 -0.97
CA LEU A 10 16.30 -30.38 0.08
C LEU A 10 15.92 -29.01 -0.48
N ALA A 11 16.64 -28.52 -1.49
CA ALA A 11 16.28 -27.28 -2.18
C ALA A 11 14.93 -27.42 -2.90
N HIS A 12 14.68 -28.56 -3.54
CA HIS A 12 13.43 -28.87 -4.22
C HIS A 12 12.26 -28.95 -3.22
N ILE A 13 12.40 -29.69 -2.11
CA ILE A 13 11.41 -29.75 -1.02
C ILE A 13 11.14 -28.36 -0.45
N ARG A 14 12.19 -27.56 -0.19
CA ARG A 14 12.04 -26.20 0.33
C ARG A 14 11.26 -25.30 -0.64
N SER A 15 11.57 -25.36 -1.93
CA SER A 15 10.87 -24.60 -2.97
C SER A 15 9.40 -25.03 -3.13
N MET A 16 9.10 -26.33 -2.99
CA MET A 16 7.71 -26.82 -2.96
C MET A 16 6.97 -26.30 -1.72
N MET A 17 7.60 -26.34 -0.53
CA MET A 17 7.00 -25.81 0.69
C MET A 17 6.78 -24.29 0.63
N GLU A 18 7.72 -23.53 0.06
CA GLU A 18 7.54 -22.08 -0.11
C GLU A 18 6.41 -21.77 -1.09
N ARG A 19 6.29 -22.50 -2.20
CA ARG A 19 5.18 -22.35 -3.16
C ARG A 19 3.83 -22.78 -2.59
N SER A 20 3.78 -23.77 -1.70
CA SER A 20 2.53 -24.21 -1.08
C SER A 20 2.08 -23.31 0.09
N SER A 21 2.99 -22.50 0.65
CA SER A 21 2.71 -21.67 1.85
C SER A 21 2.69 -20.17 1.60
N ARG A 22 3.14 -19.68 0.42
CA ARG A 22 3.19 -18.25 0.09
C ARG A 22 2.51 -17.92 -1.23
N PHE A 23 1.84 -16.78 -1.24
CA PHE A 23 1.26 -16.16 -2.43
C PHE A 23 2.36 -15.47 -3.25
N ILE A 24 2.75 -16.09 -4.36
CA ILE A 24 3.90 -15.69 -5.22
C ILE A 24 3.45 -14.97 -6.50
N SER A 25 2.14 -14.83 -6.74
CA SER A 25 1.61 -14.26 -7.99
C SER A 25 1.34 -12.76 -7.96
N LEU A 26 1.81 -12.04 -6.95
CA LEU A 26 1.72 -10.58 -6.93
C LEU A 26 2.47 -9.96 -8.12
N SER A 27 1.93 -8.90 -8.73
CA SER A 27 2.55 -8.20 -9.86
C SER A 27 3.24 -6.90 -9.43
N GLY A 28 4.51 -6.69 -9.78
CA GLY A 28 5.23 -5.45 -9.44
C GLY A 28 4.62 -4.22 -10.13
N LEU A 29 4.04 -4.43 -11.32
CA LEU A 29 3.35 -3.39 -12.10
C LEU A 29 2.15 -2.79 -11.36
N SER A 30 1.48 -3.54 -10.47
CA SER A 30 0.40 -2.96 -9.66
C SER A 30 0.92 -1.95 -8.65
N GLY A 31 2.10 -2.17 -8.08
CA GLY A 31 2.76 -1.20 -7.20
C GLY A 31 3.12 0.09 -7.93
N VAL A 32 3.68 -0.02 -9.14
CA VAL A 32 4.00 1.15 -9.98
C VAL A 32 2.73 1.94 -10.32
N PHE A 33 1.67 1.24 -10.76
CA PHE A 33 0.41 1.90 -11.11
C PHE A 33 -0.23 2.58 -9.90
N ALA A 34 -0.32 1.91 -8.75
CA ALA A 34 -0.84 2.49 -7.52
C ALA A 34 -0.06 3.76 -7.13
N GLY A 35 1.26 3.73 -7.24
CA GLY A 35 2.09 4.89 -6.94
C GLY A 35 1.91 6.05 -7.91
N LEU A 36 1.77 5.79 -9.21
CA LEU A 36 1.45 6.84 -10.19
C LEU A 36 0.09 7.49 -9.92
N VAL A 37 -0.94 6.69 -9.64
CA VAL A 37 -2.28 7.20 -9.30
C VAL A 37 -2.23 8.04 -8.01
N ALA A 38 -1.47 7.59 -7.00
CA ALA A 38 -1.29 8.36 -5.76
C ALA A 38 -0.59 9.70 -6.02
N LEU A 39 0.47 9.74 -6.83
CA LEU A 39 1.15 10.99 -7.17
C LEU A 39 0.24 11.94 -7.95
N LEU A 40 -0.50 11.45 -8.95
CA LEU A 40 -1.47 12.26 -9.69
C LEU A 40 -2.56 12.80 -8.76
N GLY A 41 -3.05 11.98 -7.84
CA GLY A 41 -3.99 12.39 -6.80
C GLY A 41 -3.42 13.49 -5.89
N ALA A 42 -2.17 13.35 -5.45
CA ALA A 42 -1.52 14.36 -4.62
C ALA A 42 -1.32 15.70 -5.36
N VAL A 43 -0.95 15.64 -6.64
CA VAL A 43 -0.86 16.83 -7.50
C VAL A 43 -2.23 17.48 -7.67
N TYR A 44 -3.28 16.69 -7.89
CA TYR A 44 -4.64 17.20 -7.96
C TYR A 44 -5.08 17.88 -6.65
N VAL A 45 -4.82 17.24 -5.50
CA VAL A 45 -5.10 17.82 -4.18
C VAL A 45 -4.34 19.13 -3.96
N TYR A 46 -3.09 19.23 -4.42
CA TYR A 46 -2.34 20.49 -4.37
C TYR A 46 -3.06 21.62 -5.14
N PHE A 47 -3.59 21.34 -6.32
CA PHE A 47 -4.39 22.31 -7.07
C PHE A 47 -5.73 22.64 -6.38
N VAL A 48 -6.36 21.66 -5.72
CA VAL A 48 -7.56 21.91 -4.91
C VAL A 48 -7.23 22.86 -3.76
N PHE A 49 -6.10 22.67 -3.05
CA PHE A 49 -5.68 23.62 -2.02
C PHE A 49 -5.48 25.03 -2.57
N GLN A 50 -4.83 25.19 -3.72
CA GLN A 50 -4.67 26.50 -4.36
C GLN A 50 -6.02 27.14 -4.74
N ARG A 51 -7.00 26.33 -5.22
CA ARG A 51 -8.36 26.79 -5.53
C ARG A 51 -9.08 27.34 -4.30
N GLU A 52 -8.88 26.72 -3.14
CA GLU A 52 -9.44 27.16 -1.85
C GLU A 52 -8.60 28.25 -1.17
N GLY A 53 -7.59 28.81 -1.85
CA GLY A 53 -6.71 29.86 -1.31
C GLY A 53 -5.76 29.37 -0.22
N ILE A 54 -5.54 28.05 -0.12
CA ILE A 54 -4.65 27.42 0.85
C ILE A 54 -3.26 27.32 0.23
N ASP A 55 -2.32 28.14 0.73
CA ASP A 55 -0.91 27.93 0.45
C ASP A 55 -0.37 26.81 1.33
N TYR A 56 -0.23 25.64 0.71
CA TYR A 56 0.23 24.43 1.38
C TYR A 56 1.63 24.58 2.01
N PHE A 57 2.51 25.43 1.47
CA PHE A 57 3.90 25.56 1.91
C PHE A 57 4.15 26.77 2.83
N ASP A 58 3.15 27.62 3.07
CA ASP A 58 3.23 28.78 3.99
C ASP A 58 3.36 28.36 5.46
N GLY A 59 3.13 27.09 5.80
CA GLY A 59 3.32 26.55 7.15
C GLY A 59 2.33 27.09 8.19
N LYS A 60 1.34 27.87 7.76
CA LYS A 60 0.24 28.33 8.61
C LYS A 60 -0.78 27.22 8.85
N ARG A 61 -1.49 27.32 9.97
CA ARG A 61 -2.58 26.40 10.31
C ARG A 61 -3.73 26.63 9.33
N ASN A 62 -3.90 25.71 8.39
CA ASN A 62 -4.99 25.76 7.42
C ASN A 62 -6.30 25.36 8.08
N VAL A 63 -7.34 26.15 7.84
CA VAL A 63 -8.72 25.81 8.19
C VAL A 63 -9.30 25.08 6.99
N PHE A 64 -9.64 23.81 7.16
CA PHE A 64 -10.27 23.01 6.12
C PHE A 64 -11.79 23.14 6.24
N SER A 65 -12.45 23.60 5.17
CA SER A 65 -13.91 23.58 5.10
C SER A 65 -14.45 22.15 5.03
N GLU A 66 -15.69 21.92 5.48
CA GLU A 66 -16.33 20.61 5.40
C GLU A 66 -16.39 20.09 3.95
N ASP A 67 -16.65 20.99 2.99
CA ASP A 67 -16.68 20.66 1.55
C ASP A 67 -15.31 20.19 1.04
N LEU A 68 -14.23 20.88 1.44
CA LEU A 68 -12.87 20.49 1.09
C LEU A 68 -12.51 19.13 1.70
N VAL A 69 -12.88 18.88 2.95
CA VAL A 69 -12.64 17.59 3.62
C VAL A 69 -13.39 16.46 2.90
N ARG A 70 -14.65 16.71 2.51
CA ARG A 70 -15.44 15.74 1.74
C ARG A 70 -14.80 15.47 0.37
N GLU A 71 -14.34 16.49 -0.33
CA GLU A 71 -13.63 16.35 -1.61
C GLU A 71 -12.35 15.52 -1.46
N LEU A 72 -11.51 15.81 -0.46
CA LEU A 72 -10.31 15.04 -0.13
C LEU A 72 -10.61 13.58 0.18
N ALA A 73 -11.66 13.32 0.96
CA ALA A 73 -12.09 11.96 1.30
C ALA A 73 -12.55 11.18 0.05
N MET A 74 -13.28 11.83 -0.86
CA MET A 74 -13.68 11.23 -2.14
C MET A 74 -12.47 10.93 -3.04
N ILE A 75 -11.50 11.84 -3.13
CA ILE A 75 -10.26 11.63 -3.87
C ILE A 75 -9.50 10.43 -3.29
N GLY A 76 -9.34 10.37 -1.96
CA GLY A 76 -8.69 9.25 -1.28
C GLY A 76 -9.38 7.92 -1.54
N ALA A 77 -10.72 7.89 -1.49
CA ALA A 77 -11.51 6.72 -1.80
C ALA A 77 -11.36 6.28 -3.27
N ALA A 78 -11.36 7.22 -4.20
CA ALA A 78 -11.15 6.94 -5.63
C ALA A 78 -9.77 6.34 -5.88
N ILE A 79 -8.72 6.89 -5.29
CA ILE A 79 -7.35 6.36 -5.39
C ILE A 79 -7.28 4.94 -4.83
N LEU A 80 -7.88 4.70 -3.66
CA LEU A 80 -7.92 3.38 -3.04
C LEU A 80 -8.61 2.35 -3.96
N VAL A 81 -9.77 2.70 -4.53
CA VAL A 81 -10.50 1.82 -5.46
C VAL A 81 -9.66 1.51 -6.69
N LEU A 82 -9.03 2.53 -7.31
CA LEU A 82 -8.15 2.33 -8.47
C LEU A 82 -6.93 1.45 -8.14
N ALA A 83 -6.33 1.63 -6.96
CA ALA A 83 -5.21 0.82 -6.50
C ALA A 83 -5.61 -0.65 -6.26
N VAL A 84 -6.77 -0.90 -5.65
CA VAL A 84 -7.28 -2.25 -5.41
C VAL A 84 -7.65 -2.94 -6.72
N LEU A 85 -8.35 -2.25 -7.63
CA LEU A 85 -8.75 -2.80 -8.93
C LEU A 85 -7.53 -3.14 -9.79
N SER A 86 -6.55 -2.24 -9.87
CA SER A 86 -5.31 -2.52 -10.61
C SER A 86 -4.52 -3.67 -9.98
N GLY A 87 -4.42 -3.72 -8.65
CA GLY A 87 -3.85 -4.84 -7.90
C GLY A 87 -4.48 -6.18 -8.27
N TYR A 88 -5.81 -6.25 -8.29
CA TYR A 88 -6.54 -7.45 -8.67
C TYR A 88 -6.31 -7.82 -10.15
N ILE A 89 -6.48 -6.87 -11.08
CA ILE A 89 -6.36 -7.13 -12.52
C ILE A 89 -4.96 -7.64 -12.89
N PHE A 90 -3.90 -6.99 -12.43
CA PHE A 90 -2.54 -7.40 -12.77
C PHE A 90 -2.15 -8.72 -12.12
N THR A 91 -2.58 -8.96 -10.88
CA THR A 91 -2.34 -10.22 -10.18
C THR A 91 -3.11 -11.38 -10.81
N ALA A 92 -4.35 -11.15 -11.25
CA ALA A 92 -5.16 -12.14 -11.92
C ALA A 92 -4.57 -12.54 -13.29
N ARG A 93 -4.13 -11.55 -14.09
CA ARG A 93 -3.44 -11.78 -15.36
C ARG A 93 -2.19 -12.65 -15.18
N LYS A 94 -1.31 -12.27 -14.23
CA LYS A 94 -0.07 -13.02 -13.92
C LYS A 94 -0.35 -14.44 -13.43
N SER A 95 -1.37 -14.63 -12.61
CA SER A 95 -1.74 -15.97 -12.10
C SER A 95 -2.24 -16.87 -13.22
N ARG A 96 -3.00 -16.31 -14.18
CA ARG A 96 -3.48 -17.03 -15.37
C ARG A 96 -2.32 -17.45 -16.28
N GLU A 97 -1.36 -16.57 -16.50
CA GLU A 97 -0.14 -16.88 -17.29
C GLU A 97 0.68 -18.01 -16.66
N LYS A 98 0.69 -18.12 -15.32
CA LYS A 98 1.43 -19.15 -14.59
C LYS A 98 0.60 -20.39 -14.23
N ASN A 99 -0.64 -20.51 -14.72
CA ASN A 99 -1.59 -21.58 -14.36
C ASN A 99 -1.74 -21.80 -12.84
N LEU A 100 -1.67 -20.72 -12.05
CA LEU A 100 -1.84 -20.76 -10.60
C LEU A 100 -3.29 -20.38 -10.23
N GLN A 101 -3.86 -21.08 -9.25
CA GLN A 101 -5.14 -20.67 -8.68
C GLN A 101 -4.95 -19.38 -7.88
N ILE A 102 -5.75 -18.35 -8.18
CA ILE A 102 -5.71 -17.05 -7.48
C ILE A 102 -6.32 -17.18 -6.07
N TRP A 103 -7.32 -18.06 -5.91
CA TRP A 103 -8.18 -18.12 -4.74
C TRP A 103 -7.96 -19.38 -3.90
N ASP A 104 -6.76 -19.53 -3.37
CA ASP A 104 -6.43 -20.61 -2.45
C ASP A 104 -6.53 -20.19 -0.97
N GLN A 105 -6.20 -21.11 -0.07
CA GLN A 105 -6.23 -20.85 1.38
C GLN A 105 -5.18 -19.80 1.80
N THR A 106 -4.07 -19.70 1.07
CA THR A 106 -3.00 -18.75 1.34
C THR A 106 -3.42 -17.34 0.96
N THR A 107 -4.06 -17.14 -0.20
CA THR A 107 -4.65 -15.86 -0.60
C THR A 107 -5.69 -15.38 0.40
N LYS A 108 -6.59 -16.27 0.86
CA LYS A 108 -7.59 -15.90 1.88
C LYS A 108 -6.95 -15.44 3.18
N ARG A 109 -5.91 -16.14 3.66
CA ARG A 109 -5.16 -15.74 4.86
C ARG A 109 -4.45 -14.41 4.67
N LEU A 110 -3.83 -14.20 3.51
CA LEU A 110 -3.18 -12.93 3.17
C LEU A 110 -4.19 -11.78 3.19
N LEU A 111 -5.30 -11.93 2.48
CA LEU A 111 -6.35 -10.90 2.39
C LEU A 111 -6.96 -10.60 3.75
N PHE A 112 -7.20 -11.62 4.59
CA PHE A 112 -7.71 -11.39 5.94
C PHE A 112 -6.71 -10.60 6.80
N ASN A 113 -5.44 -11.00 6.81
CA ASN A 113 -4.40 -10.34 7.60
C ASN A 113 -4.09 -8.92 7.10
N PHE A 114 -4.26 -8.67 5.81
CA PHE A 114 -4.19 -7.33 5.21
C PHE A 114 -5.42 -6.48 5.55
N ALA A 115 -6.62 -7.06 5.44
CA ALA A 115 -7.88 -6.34 5.61
C ALA A 115 -8.11 -5.89 7.05
N VAL A 116 -7.71 -6.67 8.06
CA VAL A 116 -7.95 -6.31 9.47
C VAL A 116 -7.33 -4.94 9.82
N PRO A 117 -6.01 -4.69 9.67
CA PRO A 117 -5.45 -3.37 9.95
C PRO A 117 -5.98 -2.28 9.01
N LEU A 118 -6.23 -2.60 7.74
CA LEU A 118 -6.72 -1.62 6.77
C LEU A 118 -8.13 -1.11 7.10
N ILE A 119 -9.06 -2.02 7.43
CA ILE A 119 -10.44 -1.67 7.80
C ILE A 119 -10.42 -0.92 9.14
N THR A 120 -9.67 -1.41 10.13
CA THR A 120 -9.53 -0.71 11.41
C THR A 120 -8.99 0.71 11.22
N GLY A 121 -7.94 0.90 10.41
CA GLY A 121 -7.40 2.21 10.10
C GLY A 121 -8.36 3.11 9.33
N GLY A 122 -9.13 2.55 8.40
CA GLY A 122 -10.18 3.26 7.66
C GLY A 122 -11.28 3.77 8.59
N LEU A 123 -11.81 2.90 9.46
CA LEU A 123 -12.80 3.29 10.47
C LEU A 123 -12.23 4.32 11.46
N PHE A 124 -10.97 4.18 11.86
CA PHE A 124 -10.30 5.17 12.70
C PHE A 124 -10.19 6.53 11.99
N CYS A 125 -9.84 6.56 10.70
CA CYS A 125 -9.85 7.78 9.90
C CYS A 125 -11.25 8.40 9.82
N LEU A 126 -12.30 7.61 9.63
CA LEU A 126 -13.68 8.12 9.65
C LEU A 126 -14.05 8.75 11.01
N GLY A 127 -13.60 8.16 12.12
CA GLY A 127 -13.73 8.75 13.45
C GLY A 127 -12.98 10.07 13.59
N LEU A 128 -11.75 10.17 13.06
CA LEU A 128 -10.98 11.42 13.03
C LEU A 128 -11.70 12.51 12.22
N LEU A 129 -12.29 12.15 11.07
CA LEU A 129 -13.07 13.07 10.25
C LEU A 129 -14.34 13.52 10.98
N TYR A 130 -15.02 12.61 11.67
CA TYR A 130 -16.23 12.92 12.46
C TYR A 130 -15.94 13.90 13.62
N HIS A 131 -14.76 13.84 14.22
CA HIS A 131 -14.32 14.74 15.29
C HIS A 131 -13.52 15.97 14.78
N GLU A 132 -13.50 16.21 13.48
CA GLU A 132 -12.81 17.35 12.84
C GLU A 132 -11.27 17.39 13.05
N ILE A 133 -10.65 16.25 13.34
CA ILE A 133 -9.22 16.14 13.61
C ILE A 133 -8.46 15.68 12.36
N PHE A 134 -8.58 16.45 11.28
CA PHE A 134 -8.15 16.07 9.93
C PHE A 134 -6.63 15.86 9.79
N VAL A 135 -5.84 16.56 10.60
CA VAL A 135 -4.37 16.58 10.48
C VAL A 135 -3.76 15.20 10.69
N PHE A 136 -4.44 14.31 11.43
CA PHE A 136 -3.96 12.96 11.69
C PHE A 136 -4.36 11.91 10.64
N VAL A 137 -5.16 12.26 9.64
CA VAL A 137 -5.62 11.30 8.62
C VAL A 137 -4.46 10.79 7.77
N ALA A 138 -3.59 11.68 7.27
CA ALA A 138 -2.42 11.28 6.50
C ALA A 138 -1.45 10.34 7.27
N PRO A 139 -0.98 10.66 8.50
CA PRO A 139 -0.14 9.74 9.25
C PRO A 139 -0.84 8.42 9.61
N THR A 140 -2.14 8.47 9.95
CA THR A 140 -2.94 7.28 10.26
C THR A 140 -3.01 6.33 9.07
N THR A 141 -3.35 6.84 7.89
CA THR A 141 -3.44 6.00 6.68
C THR A 141 -2.10 5.33 6.36
N LEU A 142 -0.98 6.05 6.47
CA LEU A 142 0.37 5.49 6.27
C LEU A 142 0.67 4.36 7.28
N ILE A 143 0.40 4.58 8.57
CA ILE A 143 0.70 3.60 9.62
C ILE A 143 -0.17 2.35 9.47
N PHE A 144 -1.49 2.50 9.37
CA PHE A 144 -2.39 1.35 9.30
C PHE A 144 -2.20 0.56 8.00
N TYR A 145 -1.92 1.25 6.88
CA TYR A 145 -1.52 0.58 5.64
C TYR A 145 -0.20 -0.16 5.79
N GLY A 146 0.81 0.46 6.42
CA GLY A 146 2.08 -0.20 6.70
C GLY A 146 1.95 -1.43 7.59
N LEU A 147 1.09 -1.37 8.62
CA LEU A 147 0.74 -2.52 9.46
C LEU A 147 0.01 -3.62 8.67
N ALA A 148 -0.89 -3.24 7.76
CA ALA A 148 -1.55 -4.17 6.85
C ALA A 148 -0.52 -4.93 6.00
N LEU A 149 0.46 -4.22 5.43
CA LEU A 149 1.54 -4.83 4.66
C LEU A 149 2.43 -5.76 5.50
N VAL A 150 2.86 -5.33 6.69
CA VAL A 150 3.69 -6.16 7.58
C VAL A 150 2.94 -7.42 8.02
N ASN A 151 1.62 -7.35 8.23
CA ASN A 151 0.86 -8.53 8.60
C ASN A 151 0.62 -9.46 7.40
N ALA A 152 0.40 -8.90 6.21
CA ALA A 152 0.24 -9.66 4.98
C ALA A 152 1.54 -10.34 4.50
N SER A 153 2.71 -9.73 4.77
CA SER A 153 4.02 -10.18 4.27
C SER A 153 4.37 -11.61 4.68
N LYS A 154 3.82 -12.11 5.79
CA LYS A 154 3.98 -13.50 6.27
C LYS A 154 3.50 -14.53 5.24
N TYR A 155 2.57 -14.14 4.37
CA TYR A 155 1.92 -15.00 3.40
C TYR A 155 2.32 -14.67 1.96
N THR A 156 3.31 -13.80 1.73
CA THR A 156 3.77 -13.39 0.39
C THR A 156 5.26 -13.03 0.39
N PHE A 157 5.73 -12.25 -0.57
CA PHE A 157 7.11 -11.83 -0.69
C PHE A 157 7.55 -10.99 0.52
N THR A 158 8.69 -11.36 1.09
CA THR A 158 9.29 -10.64 2.21
C THR A 158 9.60 -9.17 1.87
N ASP A 159 9.79 -8.84 0.59
CA ASP A 159 9.99 -7.46 0.14
C ASP A 159 8.82 -6.52 0.51
N ILE A 160 7.59 -7.06 0.65
CA ILE A 160 6.43 -6.28 1.14
C ILE A 160 6.63 -5.81 2.57
N GLN A 161 7.31 -6.59 3.40
CA GLN A 161 7.58 -6.22 4.79
C GLN A 161 8.40 -4.94 4.86
N TYR A 162 9.42 -4.80 4.00
CA TYR A 162 10.23 -3.57 3.97
C TYR A 162 9.42 -2.36 3.54
N LEU A 163 8.56 -2.49 2.52
CA LEU A 163 7.62 -1.42 2.15
C LEU A 163 6.74 -1.05 3.35
N GLY A 164 6.14 -2.04 4.02
CA GLY A 164 5.29 -1.81 5.19
C GLY A 164 6.02 -1.10 6.33
N LEU A 165 7.26 -1.50 6.65
CA LEU A 165 8.08 -0.84 7.66
C LEU A 165 8.41 0.61 7.26
N CYS A 166 8.74 0.87 5.99
CA CYS A 166 8.96 2.24 5.52
C CYS A 166 7.69 3.10 5.67
N GLN A 167 6.50 2.56 5.37
CA GLN A 167 5.24 3.29 5.56
C GLN A 167 4.96 3.59 7.04
N ILE A 168 5.22 2.64 7.94
CA ILE A 168 5.06 2.85 9.39
C ILE A 168 5.99 3.96 9.86
N VAL A 169 7.28 3.89 9.54
CA VAL A 169 8.26 4.91 9.92
C VAL A 169 7.86 6.28 9.36
N LEU A 170 7.47 6.33 8.08
CA LEU A 170 7.05 7.56 7.42
C LEU A 170 5.80 8.17 8.06
N GLY A 171 4.80 7.35 8.39
CA GLY A 171 3.59 7.82 9.07
C GLY A 171 3.84 8.25 10.52
N LEU A 172 4.75 7.58 11.23
CA LEU A 172 5.19 8.01 12.56
C LEU A 172 5.94 9.35 12.50
N LEU A 173 6.78 9.56 11.50
CA LEU A 173 7.42 10.87 11.26
C LEU A 173 6.37 11.94 10.94
N SER A 174 5.41 11.63 10.07
CA SER A 174 4.33 12.53 9.68
C SER A 174 3.50 13.03 10.88
N PHE A 175 3.38 12.25 11.96
CA PHE A 175 2.75 12.70 13.22
C PHE A 175 3.47 13.89 13.87
N PHE A 176 4.79 13.98 13.76
CA PHE A 176 5.57 15.07 14.35
C PHE A 176 5.66 16.31 13.44
N PHE A 177 5.41 16.14 12.14
CA PHE A 177 5.46 17.21 11.14
C PHE A 177 4.07 17.51 10.56
N LEU A 178 3.18 17.93 11.45
CA LEU A 178 1.81 18.32 11.11
C LEU A 178 1.81 19.46 10.06
N GLY A 179 0.93 19.35 9.06
CA GLY A 179 0.90 20.24 7.88
C GLY A 179 1.58 19.63 6.65
N TRP A 180 2.61 18.80 6.83
CA TRP A 180 3.32 18.12 5.73
C TRP A 180 2.65 16.81 5.28
N GLY A 181 1.41 16.55 5.72
CA GLY A 181 0.68 15.31 5.49
C GLY A 181 0.59 14.90 4.02
N LEU A 182 0.32 15.84 3.11
CA LEU A 182 0.25 15.55 1.67
C LEU A 182 1.61 15.08 1.10
N VAL A 183 2.72 15.68 1.54
CA VAL A 183 4.06 15.29 1.09
C VAL A 183 4.43 13.91 1.61
N PHE A 184 4.22 13.65 2.90
CA PHE A 184 4.45 12.32 3.47
C PHE A 184 3.57 11.26 2.79
N TRP A 185 2.31 11.61 2.52
CA TRP A 185 1.37 10.71 1.85
C TRP A 185 1.80 10.43 0.41
N ALA A 186 2.17 11.46 -0.36
CA ALA A 186 2.65 11.31 -1.74
C ALA A 186 3.99 10.54 -1.81
N PHE A 187 4.87 10.75 -0.84
CA PHE A 187 6.12 9.99 -0.76
C PHE A 187 5.85 8.51 -0.45
N GLY A 188 4.99 8.24 0.54
CA GLY A 188 4.61 6.89 0.94
C GLY A 188 3.83 6.15 -0.14
N PHE A 189 2.62 6.62 -0.46
CA PHE A 189 1.74 5.95 -1.41
C PHE A 189 2.19 6.10 -2.86
N GLY A 190 2.97 7.14 -3.19
CA GLY A 190 3.52 7.36 -4.52
C GLY A 190 4.91 6.78 -4.70
N VAL A 191 5.92 7.49 -4.21
CA VAL A 191 7.34 7.19 -4.49
C VAL A 191 7.74 5.80 -4.01
N LEU A 192 7.45 5.45 -2.74
CA LEU A 192 7.83 4.14 -2.20
C LEU A 192 7.15 2.98 -2.93
N HIS A 193 5.90 3.16 -3.38
CA HIS A 193 5.19 2.14 -4.15
C HIS A 193 5.75 1.96 -5.56
N ILE A 194 6.17 3.03 -6.22
CA ILE A 194 6.85 2.95 -7.52
C ILE A 194 8.18 2.21 -7.35
N VAL A 195 9.00 2.60 -6.37
CA VAL A 195 10.29 1.95 -6.10
C VAL A 195 10.09 0.47 -5.78
N TYR A 196 9.16 0.14 -4.88
CA TYR A 196 8.82 -1.23 -4.55
C TYR A 196 8.38 -2.02 -5.80
N GLY A 197 7.47 -1.45 -6.60
CA GLY A 197 6.94 -2.08 -7.81
C GLY A 197 8.02 -2.38 -8.83
N LEU A 198 8.97 -1.45 -9.04
CA LEU A 198 10.11 -1.63 -9.93
C LEU A 198 11.08 -2.70 -9.42
N VAL A 199 11.42 -2.69 -8.12
CA VAL A 199 12.28 -3.71 -7.50
C VAL A 199 11.66 -5.09 -7.61
N MET A 200 10.37 -5.20 -7.35
CA MET A 200 9.63 -6.46 -7.42
C MET A 200 9.51 -6.95 -8.87
N HIS A 201 9.28 -6.06 -9.83
CA HIS A 201 9.29 -6.39 -11.24
C HIS A 201 10.65 -6.96 -11.67
N LYS A 202 11.76 -6.28 -11.35
CA LYS A 202 13.11 -6.74 -11.72
C LYS A 202 13.53 -8.07 -11.05
N LYS A 203 13.06 -8.33 -9.83
CA LYS A 203 13.48 -9.50 -9.04
C LYS A 203 12.67 -10.76 -9.35
N TYR A 204 11.41 -10.61 -9.76
CA TYR A 204 10.45 -11.73 -9.87
C TYR A 204 9.71 -11.81 -11.21
N MET A 205 10.08 -10.97 -12.19
CA MET A 205 9.69 -11.07 -13.59
C MET A 205 10.93 -11.06 -14.47
#